data_AF-A0A3B9GMQ9-F1
#
_entry.id   AF-A0A3B9GMQ9-F1
#
_cell.length_a   1.000
_cell.length_b   1.000
_cell.length_c   1.000
_cell.angle_alpha   90.00
_cell.angle_beta   90.00
_cell.angle_gamma   90.00
#
_symmetry.space_group_name_H-M   'P 1'
#
loop_
_entity.id
_entity.type
_entity.pdbx_description
1 polymer ?
#
loop_
_entity_poly.entity_id
_entity_poly.type
_entity_poly.pdbx_seq_one_letter_code
_entity_poly.pdbx_strand_id
1 'polypeptide(L)'
;MCPDHELLSAWLDGEVPSPWRETIETHLHSCARCSGLVQGYKELSAALLAGSEAHEAEARIKVLARIHASAPRNRYFWTRRVSLPLPAAAAAAIAVGILAFALALSGARTAELRMAMQNAVQSVPSVASSVGMEGILEFLARQDAGVNITITLPAGSPVQASGEPFMIREADYKPGSGK
;
A
#
# COMPACT_ATOMS: atom_id res chain seq x y z
N MET A 1 -23.67 37.29 33.36
CA MET A 1 -25.11 36.97 33.17
C MET A 1 -25.22 35.46 32.99
N CYS A 2 -26.29 34.83 33.48
CA CYS A 2 -26.47 33.38 33.29
C CYS A 2 -27.11 33.11 31.92
N PRO A 3 -26.67 32.06 31.20
CA PRO A 3 -27.31 31.63 29.98
C PRO A 3 -28.72 31.09 30.25
N ASP A 4 -29.56 31.12 29.22
CA ASP A 4 -30.91 30.58 29.29
C ASP A 4 -30.91 29.04 29.35
N HIS A 5 -32.02 28.46 29.81
CA HIS A 5 -32.20 27.02 29.95
C HIS A 5 -32.08 26.29 28.60
N GLU A 6 -32.65 26.85 27.54
CA GLU A 6 -32.57 26.29 26.18
C GLU A 6 -31.12 26.25 25.66
N LEU A 7 -30.33 27.28 25.97
CA LEU A 7 -28.93 27.33 25.58
C LEU A 7 -28.08 26.33 26.36
N LEU A 8 -28.42 26.08 27.64
CA LEU A 8 -27.77 25.05 28.45
C LEU A 8 -28.11 23.63 28.00
N SER A 9 -29.34 23.37 27.56
CA SER A 9 -29.71 22.07 26.97
C SER A 9 -29.04 21.85 25.62
N ALA A 10 -29.07 22.85 24.73
CA ALA A 10 -28.40 22.77 23.43
C ALA A 10 -26.87 22.56 23.58
N TRP A 11 -26.26 23.15 24.62
CA TRP A 11 -24.86 22.90 24.93
C TRP A 11 -24.61 21.45 25.38
N LEU A 12 -25.51 20.89 26.21
CA LEU A 12 -25.41 19.51 26.67
C LEU A 12 -25.56 18.50 25.51
N ASP A 13 -26.40 18.80 24.53
CA ASP A 13 -26.63 18.00 23.32
C ASP A 13 -25.54 18.20 22.26
N GLY A 14 -24.59 19.12 22.47
CA GLY A 14 -23.48 19.39 21.56
C GLY A 14 -23.84 20.25 20.35
N GLU A 15 -25.01 20.88 20.34
CA GLU A 15 -25.51 21.69 19.22
C GLU A 15 -24.93 23.12 19.21
N VAL A 16 -24.30 23.55 20.31
CA VAL A 16 -23.69 24.88 20.40
C VAL A 16 -22.33 24.93 19.67
N PRO A 17 -22.16 25.81 18.67
CA PRO A 17 -20.89 25.98 17.96
C PRO A 17 -19.87 26.82 18.76
N SER A 18 -18.60 26.71 18.35
CA SER A 18 -17.54 27.62 18.81
C SER A 18 -17.80 29.04 18.27
N PRO A 19 -17.54 30.13 19.03
CA PRO A 19 -16.85 30.22 20.32
C PRO A 19 -17.76 30.16 21.57
N TRP A 20 -19.08 29.98 21.35
CA TRP A 20 -20.06 30.04 22.43
C TRP A 20 -19.98 28.84 23.36
N ARG A 21 -19.57 27.69 22.84
CA ARG A 21 -19.35 26.48 23.63
C ARG A 21 -18.32 26.69 24.74
N GLU A 22 -17.18 27.28 24.39
CA GLU A 22 -16.05 27.55 25.29
C GLU A 22 -16.42 28.62 26.33
N THR A 23 -17.23 29.60 25.92
CA THR A 23 -17.77 30.64 26.81
C THR A 23 -18.71 30.04 27.85
N ILE A 24 -19.61 29.13 27.43
CA ILE A 24 -20.53 28.43 28.34
C ILE A 24 -19.77 27.50 29.26
N GLU A 25 -18.78 26.76 28.76
CA GLU A 25 -17.93 25.88 29.58
C GLU A 25 -17.20 26.67 30.68
N THR A 26 -16.61 27.81 30.35
CA THR A 26 -15.99 28.73 31.31
C THR A 26 -17.02 29.26 32.33
N HIS A 27 -18.25 29.54 31.89
CA HIS A 27 -19.32 29.96 32.78
C HIS A 27 -19.76 28.85 33.74
N LEU A 28 -19.84 27.60 33.28
CA LEU A 28 -20.20 26.45 34.12
C LEU A 28 -19.16 26.17 35.20
N HIS A 29 -17.88 26.46 34.95
CA HIS A 29 -16.83 26.37 35.97
C HIS A 29 -16.94 27.45 37.06
N SER A 30 -17.51 28.62 36.75
CA SER A 30 -17.59 29.77 37.66
C SER A 30 -18.96 29.97 38.32
N CYS A 31 -20.01 29.34 37.79
CA CYS A 31 -21.40 29.51 38.26
C CYS A 31 -22.00 28.20 38.80
N ALA A 32 -22.02 28.05 40.13
CA ALA A 32 -22.58 26.88 40.81
C ALA A 32 -24.04 26.58 40.41
N ARG A 33 -24.86 27.63 40.23
CA ARG A 33 -26.27 27.49 39.85
C ARG A 33 -26.44 26.82 38.48
N CYS A 34 -25.72 27.29 37.47
CA CYS A 34 -25.80 26.74 36.12
C CYS A 34 -25.18 25.34 36.06
N SER A 35 -24.10 25.09 36.82
CA SER A 35 -23.52 23.74 36.93
C SER A 35 -24.50 22.73 37.54
N GLY A 36 -25.25 23.12 38.58
CA GLY A 36 -26.27 22.27 39.20
C GLY A 36 -27.45 21.97 38.27
N LEU A 37 -27.89 22.96 37.48
CA LEU A 37 -28.93 22.75 36.46
C LEU A 37 -28.49 21.75 35.39
N VAL A 38 -27.28 21.90 34.86
CA VAL A 38 -26.72 20.96 33.87
C VAL A 38 -26.56 19.55 34.46
N GLN A 39 -26.15 19.45 35.72
CA GLN A 39 -26.07 18.17 36.42
C GLN A 39 -27.45 17.49 36.55
N GLY A 40 -28.50 18.27 36.87
CA GLY A 40 -29.87 17.75 36.89
C GLY A 40 -30.34 17.24 35.53
N TYR A 41 -30.00 17.91 34.43
CA TYR A 41 -30.29 17.41 33.08
C TYR A 41 -29.57 16.09 32.77
N LYS A 42 -28.31 15.95 33.19
CA LYS A 42 -27.54 14.70 33.03
C LYS A 42 -28.17 13.54 33.80
N GLU A 43 -28.58 13.77 35.04
CA GLU A 43 -29.23 12.75 35.89
C GLU A 43 -30.58 12.32 35.32
N LEU A 44 -31.39 13.28 34.85
CA LEU A 44 -32.65 12.98 34.19
C LEU A 44 -32.44 12.15 32.90
N SER A 45 -31.48 12.54 32.07
CA SER A 45 -31.13 11.81 30.85
C SER A 45 -30.67 10.37 31.15
N ALA A 46 -29.82 10.20 32.16
CA ALA A 46 -29.38 8.88 32.61
C ALA A 46 -30.54 8.01 33.11
N ALA A 47 -31.48 8.57 33.87
CA ALA A 47 -32.67 7.86 34.35
C ALA A 47 -33.58 7.41 33.20
N LEU A 48 -33.77 8.27 32.18
CA LEU A 48 -34.54 7.93 30.98
C LEU A 48 -33.87 6.82 30.16
N LEU A 49 -32.55 6.88 30.01
CA LEU A 49 -31.77 5.85 29.30
C LEU A 49 -31.84 4.50 30.01
N ALA A 50 -31.69 4.47 31.34
CA ALA A 50 -31.77 3.24 32.12
C ALA A 50 -33.14 2.52 31.99
N GLY A 51 -34.22 3.27 31.81
CA GLY A 51 -35.56 2.71 31.53
C GLY A 51 -35.73 2.15 30.11
N SER A 52 -34.86 2.54 29.17
CA SER A 52 -34.97 2.21 27.74
C SER A 52 -34.28 0.90 27.34
N GLU A 53 -33.30 0.43 28.12
CA GLU A 53 -32.47 -0.74 27.76
C GLU A 53 -33.27 -2.03 27.51
N ALA A 54 -34.41 -2.20 28.20
CA ALA A 54 -35.28 -3.36 28.01
C ALA A 54 -35.88 -3.45 26.60
N HIS A 55 -36.12 -2.32 25.94
CA HIS A 55 -36.71 -2.27 24.60
C HIS A 55 -35.65 -2.35 23.50
N GLU A 56 -34.40 -1.96 23.80
CA GLU A 56 -33.31 -1.93 22.84
C GLU A 56 -32.91 -3.33 22.37
N ALA A 57 -32.87 -4.31 23.28
CA ALA A 57 -32.49 -5.69 22.95
C ALA A 57 -33.45 -6.32 21.92
N GLU A 58 -34.76 -6.17 22.12
CA GLU A 58 -35.75 -6.73 21.20
C GLU A 58 -35.78 -5.98 19.86
N ALA A 59 -35.67 -4.65 19.89
CA ALA A 59 -35.56 -3.84 18.68
C ALA A 59 -34.32 -4.20 17.85
N ARG A 60 -33.17 -4.41 18.51
CA ARG A 60 -31.91 -4.80 17.87
C ARG A 60 -32.02 -6.16 17.18
N ILE A 61 -32.65 -7.15 17.82
CA ILE A 61 -32.88 -8.47 17.21
C ILE A 61 -33.76 -8.33 15.95
N LYS A 62 -34.85 -7.55 16.02
CA LYS A 62 -35.74 -7.31 14.88
C LYS A 62 -35.03 -6.61 13.71
N VAL A 63 -34.20 -5.61 14.00
CA VAL A 63 -33.42 -4.88 12.99
C VAL A 63 -32.39 -5.80 12.33
N LEU A 64 -31.63 -6.56 13.11
CA LEU A 64 -30.63 -7.49 12.57
C LEU A 64 -31.27 -8.58 11.70
N ALA A 65 -32.41 -9.12 12.13
CA ALA A 65 -33.17 -10.09 11.34
C ALA A 65 -33.59 -9.50 9.97
N ARG A 66 -34.04 -8.24 9.94
CA ARG A 66 -34.43 -7.56 8.70
C ARG A 66 -33.22 -7.29 7.80
N ILE A 67 -32.09 -6.86 8.34
CA ILE A 67 -30.84 -6.65 7.58
C ILE A 67 -30.40 -7.97 6.92
N HIS A 68 -30.41 -9.08 7.67
CA HIS A 68 -30.03 -10.40 7.15
C HIS A 68 -31.01 -10.91 6.09
N ALA A 69 -32.31 -10.65 6.25
CA ALA A 69 -33.32 -11.03 5.26
C ALA A 69 -33.23 -10.21 3.96
N SER A 70 -32.85 -8.93 4.07
CA SER A 70 -32.69 -8.02 2.93
C SER A 70 -31.32 -8.11 2.25
N ALA A 71 -30.37 -8.84 2.82
CA ALA A 71 -29.06 -9.04 2.21
C ALA A 71 -29.22 -9.81 0.87
N PRO A 72 -28.68 -9.29 -0.26
CA PRO A 72 -28.76 -9.97 -1.53
C PRO A 72 -28.06 -11.32 -1.42
N ARG A 73 -28.83 -12.39 -1.49
CA ARG A 73 -28.29 -13.75 -1.59
C ARG A 73 -27.60 -13.87 -2.94
N ASN A 74 -26.30 -13.62 -2.96
CA ASN A 74 -25.44 -13.84 -4.13
C ASN A 74 -25.33 -15.35 -4.42
N ARG A 75 -26.40 -15.93 -4.97
CA ARG A 75 -26.50 -17.36 -5.35
C ARG A 75 -26.32 -17.60 -6.86
N TYR A 76 -26.02 -16.55 -7.62
CA TYR A 76 -26.10 -16.59 -9.09
C TYR A 76 -24.82 -17.05 -9.81
N PHE A 77 -23.66 -17.07 -9.15
CA PHE A 77 -22.41 -17.45 -9.82
C PHE A 77 -22.13 -18.96 -9.82
N TRP A 78 -22.67 -19.72 -8.87
CA TRP A 78 -22.35 -21.15 -8.71
C TRP A 78 -23.46 -22.12 -9.16
N THR A 79 -24.65 -21.62 -9.48
CA THR A 79 -25.78 -22.45 -9.94
C THR A 79 -26.13 -22.24 -11.42
N ARG A 80 -25.44 -21.33 -12.10
CA ARG A 80 -25.69 -21.06 -13.52
C ARG A 80 -25.09 -22.20 -14.35
N ARG A 81 -25.93 -23.15 -14.75
CA ARG A 81 -25.60 -24.11 -15.82
C ARG A 81 -25.47 -23.33 -17.12
N VAL A 82 -24.24 -22.98 -17.48
CA VAL A 82 -23.95 -22.34 -18.77
C VAL A 82 -23.97 -23.45 -19.82
N SER A 83 -25.03 -23.50 -20.62
CA SER A 83 -25.09 -24.34 -21.82
C SER A 83 -24.19 -23.73 -22.88
N LEU A 84 -22.90 -24.09 -22.84
CA LEU A 84 -21.93 -23.71 -23.85
C LEU A 84 -22.19 -24.54 -25.12
N PRO A 85 -22.43 -23.90 -26.28
CA PRO A 85 -22.52 -24.64 -27.53
C PRO A 85 -21.19 -25.34 -27.81
N LEU A 86 -21.25 -26.61 -28.23
CA LEU A 86 -20.09 -27.46 -28.59
C LEU A 86 -18.97 -26.72 -29.36
N PRO A 87 -19.24 -25.88 -30.38
CA PRO A 87 -18.18 -25.15 -31.08
C PRO A 87 -17.39 -24.18 -30.19
N ALA A 88 -18.04 -23.53 -29.21
CA ALA A 88 -17.37 -22.61 -28.29
C ALA A 88 -16.47 -23.36 -27.28
N ALA A 89 -16.91 -24.53 -26.82
CA ALA A 89 -16.12 -25.39 -25.94
C ALA A 89 -14.86 -25.92 -26.65
N ALA A 90 -14.98 -26.33 -27.92
CA ALA A 90 -13.86 -26.78 -28.73
C ALA A 90 -12.82 -25.64 -28.95
N ALA A 91 -13.29 -24.43 -29.28
CA ALA A 91 -12.41 -23.27 -29.44
C ALA A 91 -11.66 -22.92 -28.15
N ALA A 92 -12.33 -22.96 -26.99
CA ALA A 92 -11.71 -22.73 -25.69
C ALA A 92 -10.65 -23.79 -25.36
N ALA A 93 -10.94 -25.08 -25.61
CA ALA A 93 -9.99 -26.16 -25.41
C ALA A 93 -8.74 -26.02 -26.29
N ILE A 94 -8.93 -25.62 -27.56
CA ILE A 94 -7.82 -25.35 -28.47
C ILE A 94 -6.99 -24.16 -27.98
N ALA A 95 -7.63 -23.06 -27.56
CA ALA A 95 -6.93 -21.89 -27.03
C ALA A 95 -6.10 -22.22 -25.77
N VAL A 96 -6.66 -23.02 -24.86
CA VAL A 96 -5.94 -23.50 -23.67
C VAL A 96 -4.78 -24.42 -24.06
N GLY A 97 -4.98 -25.31 -25.04
CA GLY A 97 -3.92 -26.18 -25.56
C GLY A 97 -2.77 -25.39 -26.20
N ILE A 98 -3.08 -24.38 -27.01
CA ILE A 98 -2.08 -23.48 -27.62
C ILE A 98 -1.32 -22.72 -26.53
N LEU A 99 -2.02 -22.19 -25.52
CA LEU A 99 -1.40 -21.46 -24.42
C LEU A 99 -0.47 -22.38 -23.60
N ALA A 100 -0.92 -23.58 -23.25
CA ALA A 100 -0.12 -24.56 -22.53
C ALA A 100 1.12 -24.98 -23.34
N PHE A 101 0.97 -25.18 -24.64
CA PHE A 101 2.08 -25.50 -25.54
C PHE A 101 3.08 -24.35 -25.65
N ALA A 102 2.60 -23.10 -25.78
CA ALA A 102 3.45 -21.90 -25.80
C ALA A 102 4.22 -21.72 -24.47
N LEU A 103 3.57 -21.98 -23.34
CA LEU A 103 4.19 -21.95 -22.02
C LEU A 103 5.24 -23.05 -21.85
N ALA A 104 4.99 -24.26 -22.35
CA ALA A 104 5.98 -25.34 -22.33
C ALA A 104 7.21 -25.01 -23.19
N LEU A 105 7.00 -24.46 -24.39
CA LEU A 105 8.09 -24.10 -25.30
C LEU A 105 8.94 -22.94 -24.78
N SER A 106 8.30 -21.95 -24.15
CA SER A 106 9.01 -20.83 -23.50
C SER A 106 9.71 -21.27 -22.20
N GLY A 107 9.11 -22.17 -21.43
CA GLY A 107 9.74 -22.81 -20.28
C GLY A 107 11.02 -23.57 -20.65
N ALA A 108 10.99 -24.33 -21.74
CA ALA A 108 12.17 -25.05 -22.24
C ALA A 108 13.32 -24.09 -22.62
N ARG A 109 13.02 -23.02 -23.36
CA ARG A 109 14.04 -22.01 -23.74
C ARG A 109 14.63 -21.27 -22.55
N THR A 110 13.80 -20.93 -21.56
CA THR A 110 14.27 -20.25 -20.34
C THR A 110 15.09 -21.17 -19.43
N ALA A 111 14.82 -22.48 -19.44
CA ALA A 111 15.64 -23.48 -18.76
C ALA A 111 17.02 -23.66 -19.42
N GLU A 112 17.07 -23.73 -20.75
CA GLU A 112 18.33 -23.77 -21.51
C GLU A 112 19.19 -22.53 -21.25
N LEU A 113 18.60 -21.33 -21.26
CA LEU A 113 19.28 -20.08 -20.94
C LEU A 113 19.83 -20.07 -19.50
N ARG A 114 19.08 -20.57 -18.52
CA ARG A 114 19.56 -20.70 -17.13
C ARG A 114 20.72 -21.68 -17.01
N MET A 115 20.65 -22.84 -17.70
CA MET A 115 21.73 -23.83 -17.70
C MET A 115 22.99 -23.28 -18.39
N ALA A 116 22.84 -22.57 -19.50
CA ALA A 116 23.95 -21.90 -20.18
C ALA A 116 24.59 -20.80 -19.30
N MET A 117 23.78 -20.02 -18.59
CA MET A 117 24.27 -18.98 -17.67
C MET A 117 25.00 -19.59 -16.46
N GLN A 118 24.51 -20.69 -15.88
CA GLN A 118 25.19 -21.40 -14.79
C GLN A 118 26.53 -22.00 -15.24
N ASN A 119 26.59 -22.56 -16.45
CA ASN A 119 27.84 -23.06 -17.02
C ASN A 119 28.84 -21.92 -17.32
N ALA A 120 28.34 -20.77 -17.81
CA ALA A 120 29.17 -19.59 -18.03
C ALA A 120 29.76 -19.03 -16.72
N VAL A 121 28.99 -19.06 -15.62
CA VAL A 121 29.46 -18.65 -14.28
C VAL A 121 30.57 -19.59 -13.76
N GLN A 122 30.56 -20.88 -14.11
CA GLN A 122 31.66 -21.79 -13.76
C GLN A 122 32.90 -21.63 -14.66
N SER A 123 32.77 -21.08 -15.86
CA SER A 123 33.90 -20.82 -16.76
C SER A 123 34.67 -19.53 -16.48
N VAL A 124 34.22 -18.71 -15.52
CA VAL A 124 35.09 -17.66 -14.96
C VAL A 124 36.01 -18.38 -13.98
N PRO A 125 37.29 -18.62 -14.29
CA PRO A 125 38.19 -19.19 -13.30
C PRO A 125 38.15 -18.25 -12.09
N SER A 126 37.78 -18.78 -10.94
CA SER A 126 37.96 -18.13 -9.65
C SER A 126 39.45 -18.05 -9.37
N VAL A 127 40.16 -17.16 -10.07
CA VAL A 127 41.56 -16.79 -9.80
C VAL A 127 41.68 -16.19 -8.38
N ALA A 128 40.56 -15.80 -7.78
CA ALA A 128 40.49 -15.06 -6.52
C ALA A 128 40.62 -15.89 -5.23
N SER A 129 41.03 -17.17 -5.25
CA SER A 129 41.09 -17.93 -3.99
C SER A 129 42.34 -18.76 -3.73
N SER A 130 43.34 -18.78 -4.62
CA SER A 130 44.63 -19.43 -4.31
C SER A 130 45.86 -18.87 -5.02
N VAL A 131 45.75 -17.78 -5.77
CA VAL A 131 46.92 -17.16 -6.41
C VAL A 131 47.47 -16.09 -5.46
N GLY A 132 48.57 -16.43 -4.77
CA GLY A 132 49.35 -15.46 -3.99
C GLY A 132 49.73 -14.24 -4.82
N MET A 133 50.01 -13.10 -4.16
CA MET A 133 50.30 -11.82 -4.80
C MET A 133 51.35 -11.92 -5.93
N GLU A 134 52.24 -12.91 -5.84
CA GLU A 134 53.26 -13.24 -6.83
C GLU A 134 52.67 -13.59 -8.21
N GLY A 135 51.55 -14.32 -8.26
CA GLY A 135 50.91 -14.68 -9.53
C GLY A 135 50.12 -13.53 -10.16
N ILE A 136 49.65 -12.57 -9.36
CA ILE A 136 49.00 -11.35 -9.85
C ILE A 136 50.05 -10.43 -10.46
N LEU A 137 51.24 -10.32 -9.83
CA LEU A 137 52.36 -9.54 -10.36
C LEU A 137 52.91 -10.14 -11.66
N GLU A 138 53.06 -11.46 -11.75
CA GLU A 138 53.48 -12.17 -12.98
C GLU A 138 52.46 -11.97 -14.11
N PHE A 139 51.15 -11.98 -13.80
CA PHE A 139 50.09 -11.78 -14.78
C PHE A 139 50.06 -10.33 -15.31
N LEU A 140 50.20 -9.34 -14.44
CA LEU A 140 50.28 -7.93 -14.82
C LEU A 140 51.55 -7.63 -15.61
N ALA A 141 52.69 -8.22 -15.23
CA ALA A 141 53.95 -8.08 -15.97
C ALA A 141 53.90 -8.75 -17.36
N ARG A 142 53.10 -9.81 -17.53
CA ARG A 142 52.82 -10.41 -18.84
C ARG A 142 51.84 -9.62 -19.70
N GLN A 143 50.95 -8.85 -19.08
CA GLN A 143 49.97 -8.01 -19.77
C GLN A 143 50.51 -6.61 -20.07
N ASP A 144 51.68 -6.54 -20.71
CA ASP A 144 52.28 -5.31 -21.23
C ASP A 144 51.51 -4.81 -22.48
N ALA A 145 50.21 -4.54 -22.32
CA ALA A 145 49.34 -4.02 -23.38
C ALA A 145 48.21 -3.21 -22.74
N GLY A 146 48.22 -1.89 -23.02
CA GLY A 146 47.24 -0.91 -22.55
C GLY A 146 45.81 -1.43 -22.58
N VAL A 147 45.20 -1.50 -21.39
CA VAL A 147 43.86 -2.04 -21.17
C VAL A 147 42.83 -1.08 -21.78
N ASN A 148 42.54 -1.26 -23.07
CA ASN A 148 41.43 -0.60 -23.75
C ASN A 148 40.15 -1.39 -23.47
N ILE A 149 39.37 -0.93 -22.48
CA ILE A 149 38.10 -1.56 -22.13
C ILE A 149 37.02 -1.03 -23.09
N THR A 150 36.81 -1.73 -24.20
CA THR A 150 35.71 -1.44 -25.13
C THR A 150 34.41 -2.04 -24.58
N ILE A 151 33.57 -1.22 -23.93
CA ILE A 151 32.24 -1.63 -23.47
C ILE A 151 31.27 -1.57 -24.67
N THR A 152 30.86 -2.73 -25.18
CA THR A 152 29.81 -2.83 -26.21
C THR A 152 28.43 -2.85 -25.57
N LEU A 153 27.61 -1.83 -25.84
CA LEU A 153 26.23 -1.78 -25.36
C LEU A 153 25.31 -2.71 -26.18
N PRO A 154 24.35 -3.41 -25.54
CA PRO A 154 23.37 -4.24 -26.23
C PRO A 154 22.37 -3.39 -27.03
N ALA A 155 21.99 -3.88 -28.21
CA ALA A 155 21.07 -3.19 -29.11
C ALA A 155 19.68 -3.03 -28.46
N GLY A 156 19.20 -1.79 -28.40
CA GLY A 156 17.86 -1.45 -27.91
C GLY A 156 17.77 -0.73 -26.57
N SER A 157 18.91 -0.39 -25.93
CA SER A 157 18.89 0.52 -24.77
C SER A 157 19.03 1.97 -25.24
N PRO A 158 17.98 2.82 -25.10
CA PRO A 158 18.10 4.25 -25.39
C PRO A 158 19.00 4.90 -24.33
N VAL A 159 20.23 5.24 -24.72
CA VAL A 159 21.11 6.06 -23.89
C VAL A 159 20.58 7.49 -23.95
N GLN A 160 19.81 7.89 -22.94
CA GLN A 160 19.41 9.28 -22.79
C GLN A 160 20.59 10.02 -22.14
N ALA A 161 21.31 10.82 -22.94
CA ALA A 161 22.38 11.66 -22.45
C ALA A 161 21.82 12.63 -21.40
N SER A 162 22.10 12.37 -20.12
CA SER A 162 21.67 13.23 -19.03
C SER A 162 22.69 14.37 -18.89
N GLY A 163 22.46 15.42 -19.67
CA GLY A 163 23.24 16.67 -19.61
C GLY A 163 24.51 16.66 -20.47
N GLU A 164 24.97 17.87 -20.78
CA GLU A 164 26.26 18.12 -21.41
C GLU A 164 27.35 18.09 -20.32
N PRO A 165 28.34 17.19 -20.38
CA PRO A 165 29.41 17.17 -19.39
C PRO A 165 30.29 18.41 -19.58
N PHE A 166 30.36 19.26 -18.56
CA PHE A 166 31.31 20.36 -18.50
C PHE A 166 32.44 20.03 -17.53
N MET A 167 33.69 20.19 -17.98
CA MET A 167 34.85 19.97 -17.13
C MET A 167 35.12 21.24 -16.32
N ILE A 168 35.12 21.11 -14.99
CA ILE A 168 35.52 22.17 -14.06
C ILE A 168 36.95 21.88 -13.60
N ARG A 169 37.78 22.91 -13.54
CA ARG A 169 39.09 22.80 -12.89
C ARG A 169 38.90 22.75 -11.37
N GLU A 170 39.71 21.95 -10.68
CA GLU A 170 39.60 21.78 -9.22
C GLU A 170 39.58 23.11 -8.45
N ALA A 171 40.32 24.12 -8.91
CA ALA A 171 40.34 25.46 -8.32
C ALA A 171 38.98 26.19 -8.33
N ASP A 172 38.08 25.82 -9.25
CA ASP A 172 36.79 26.47 -9.46
C ASP A 172 35.62 25.73 -8.77
N TYR A 173 35.87 24.56 -8.16
CA TYR A 173 34.83 23.79 -7.47
C TYR A 173 34.59 24.33 -6.05
N LYS A 174 33.40 24.92 -5.81
CA LYS A 174 32.94 25.30 -4.48
C LYS A 174 31.91 24.28 -3.98
N PRO A 175 32.23 23.45 -2.96
CA PRO A 175 31.22 22.59 -2.35
C PRO A 175 30.16 23.47 -1.68
N GLY A 176 28.88 23.22 -1.98
CA GLY A 176 27.78 23.97 -1.40
C GLY A 176 27.76 23.82 0.13
N SER A 177 27.85 24.93 0.87
CA SER A 177 27.67 24.92 2.32
C SER A 177 26.19 24.78 2.64
N GLY A 178 25.75 23.58 3.00
CA GLY A 178 24.42 23.36 3.56
C GLY A 178 24.30 24.06 4.92
N LYS A 179 23.47 25.10 4.98
CA LYS A 179 22.77 25.57 6.17
C LYS A 179 21.31 25.80 5.80
#